data_AF-A0A7S9CTX1-F1
#
_entry.id   AF-A0A7S9CTX1-F1
#
_cell.length_a   1.000
_cell.length_b   1.000
_cell.length_c   1.000
_cell.angle_alpha   90.00
_cell.angle_beta   90.00
_cell.angle_gamma   90.00
#
_symmetry.space_group_name_H-M   'P 1'
#
loop_
_entity.id
_entity.type
_entity.pdbx_description
1 polymer ?
#
loop_
_entity_poly.entity_id
_entity_poly.type
_entity_poly.pdbx_seq_one_letter_code
_entity_poly.pdbx_strand_id
1 'polypeptide(L)'
;MKTIPQISKGDRVWTKPSAAASLELCTVKRVQRFDAGEIVSIRFASGRALRVTKSHSLLSEDHGWTTVRKLRFGQALLRNDHLDSYFDEILEITECEREPVYNLVVDKNFTFLVQGGYVAHSFTVARAPRVFIETTISRLESRLGLVALFASLQQRLSFVAK
;
A
#
# COMPACT_ATOMS: atom_id res chain seq x y z
N MET A 1 -2.74 -17.40 -5.50
CA MET A 1 -3.16 -16.01 -5.22
C MET A 1 -4.13 -15.58 -6.31
N LYS A 2 -5.24 -14.90 -5.99
CA LYS A 2 -6.15 -14.37 -7.03
C LYS A 2 -5.42 -13.29 -7.84
N THR A 3 -5.63 -13.28 -9.15
CA THR A 3 -5.22 -12.16 -10.00
C THR A 3 -6.15 -10.98 -9.76
N ILE A 4 -5.70 -9.75 -10.03
CA ILE A 4 -6.50 -8.55 -9.76
C ILE A 4 -7.89 -8.54 -10.45
N PRO A 5 -8.10 -9.11 -11.66
CA PRO A 5 -9.44 -9.20 -12.26
C PRO A 5 -10.39 -10.16 -11.53
N GLN A 6 -9.86 -11.08 -10.72
CA GLN A 6 -10.63 -12.05 -9.94
C GLN A 6 -10.96 -11.54 -8.53
N ILE A 7 -10.42 -10.39 -8.14
CA ILE A 7 -10.68 -9.76 -6.85
C ILE A 7 -12.02 -9.03 -6.92
N SER A 8 -12.82 -9.21 -5.87
CA SER A 8 -14.13 -8.56 -5.72
C SER A 8 -14.18 -7.68 -4.47
N LYS A 9 -15.13 -6.75 -4.44
CA LYS A 9 -15.46 -6.01 -3.21
C LYS A 9 -15.77 -7.01 -2.10
N GLY A 10 -15.19 -6.80 -0.91
CA GLY A 10 -15.32 -7.70 0.22
C GLY A 10 -14.18 -8.72 0.36
N ASP A 11 -13.42 -8.99 -0.70
CA ASP A 11 -12.21 -9.81 -0.60
C ASP A 11 -11.18 -9.17 0.34
N ARG A 12 -10.29 -10.00 0.89
CA ARG A 12 -9.17 -9.55 1.73
C ARG A 12 -7.87 -9.56 0.94
N VAL A 13 -7.08 -8.51 1.10
CA VAL A 13 -5.76 -8.38 0.50
C VAL A 13 -4.75 -7.97 1.55
N TRP A 14 -3.50 -8.37 1.35
CA TRP A 14 -2.39 -7.96 2.20
C TRP A 14 -2.02 -6.52 1.92
N THR A 15 -1.83 -5.76 2.98
CA THR A 15 -1.50 -4.34 2.97
C THR A 15 -0.26 -4.13 3.83
N LYS A 16 0.54 -3.12 3.51
CA LYS A 16 1.71 -2.73 4.29
C LYS A 16 1.39 -1.40 4.99
N PRO A 17 1.09 -1.40 6.30
CA PRO A 17 0.96 -0.17 7.05
C PRO A 17 2.28 0.59 7.04
N SER A 18 2.21 1.92 7.01
CA SER A 18 3.40 2.78 7.01
C SER A 18 4.26 2.60 8.28
N ALA A 19 3.61 2.38 9.43
CA ALA A 19 4.28 2.28 10.73
C ALA A 19 4.55 0.84 11.22
N ALA A 20 3.95 -0.18 10.61
CA ALA A 20 4.08 -1.56 11.09
C ALA A 20 5.16 -2.31 10.32
N ALA A 21 5.91 -3.18 10.99
CA ALA A 21 6.88 -4.06 10.34
C ALA A 21 6.18 -5.17 9.52
N SER A 22 5.05 -5.66 10.03
CA SER A 22 4.29 -6.77 9.45
C SER A 22 3.17 -6.30 8.51
N LEU A 23 2.72 -7.23 7.67
CA LEU A 23 1.56 -7.03 6.81
C LEU A 23 0.25 -7.16 7.58
N GLU A 24 -0.78 -6.48 7.09
CA GLU A 24 -2.14 -6.56 7.61
C GLU A 24 -3.13 -6.94 6.50
N LEU A 25 -4.06 -7.85 6.80
CA LEU A 25 -5.17 -8.19 5.90
C LEU A 25 -6.30 -7.16 6.01
N CYS A 26 -6.48 -6.36 4.97
CA CYS A 26 -7.57 -5.38 4.87
C CYS A 26 -8.61 -5.78 3.81
N THR A 27 -9.83 -5.27 3.97
CA THR A 27 -10.94 -5.53 3.04
C THR A 27 -10.89 -4.59 1.84
N VAL A 28 -11.10 -5.14 0.65
CA VAL A 28 -11.29 -4.38 -0.59
C VAL A 28 -12.66 -3.69 -0.56
N LYS A 29 -12.65 -2.36 -0.55
CA LYS A 29 -13.88 -1.54 -0.58
C LYS A 29 -14.41 -1.36 -2.00
N ARG A 30 -13.50 -1.27 -2.98
CA ARG A 30 -13.83 -1.07 -4.38
C ARG A 30 -12.75 -1.63 -5.29
N VAL A 31 -13.18 -2.25 -6.38
CA VAL A 31 -12.33 -2.63 -7.51
C VAL A 31 -12.62 -1.64 -8.63
N GLN A 32 -11.58 -1.02 -9.18
CA GLN A 32 -11.68 -0.11 -10.31
C GLN A 32 -11.09 -0.79 -11.53
N ARG A 33 -11.83 -0.78 -12.63
CA ARG A 33 -11.38 -1.25 -13.93
C ARG A 33 -11.31 -0.06 -14.87
N PHE A 34 -10.25 -0.03 -15.69
CA PHE A 34 -10.05 0.95 -16.74
C PHE A 34 -9.72 0.20 -18.03
N ASP A 35 -10.19 0.71 -19.16
CA ASP A 35 -10.23 -0.07 -20.41
C ASP A 35 -8.85 -0.25 -21.07
N ALA A 36 -8.03 0.80 -21.12
CA ALA A 36 -6.71 0.74 -21.76
C ALA A 36 -5.71 1.67 -21.07
N GLY A 37 -4.81 1.11 -20.26
CA GLY A 37 -3.70 1.82 -19.61
C GLY A 37 -2.37 1.54 -20.29
N GLU A 38 -1.45 2.52 -20.28
CA GLU A 38 -0.08 2.33 -20.73
C GLU A 38 0.70 1.50 -19.71
N ILE A 39 1.10 0.30 -20.11
CA ILE A 39 1.81 -0.65 -19.27
C ILE A 39 3.31 -0.51 -19.42
N VAL A 40 4.00 -0.69 -18.30
CA VAL A 40 5.42 -1.04 -18.31
C VAL A 40 5.61 -2.36 -17.60
N SER A 41 6.57 -3.14 -18.10
CA SER A 41 7.10 -4.32 -17.44
C SER A 41 8.41 -3.94 -16.76
N ILE A 42 8.50 -4.16 -15.45
CA ILE A 42 9.70 -3.95 -14.66
C ILE A 42 10.28 -5.32 -14.32
N ARG A 43 11.55 -5.57 -14.66
CA ARG A 43 12.28 -6.76 -14.22
C ARG A 43 13.24 -6.39 -13.09
N PHE A 44 13.36 -7.30 -12.13
CA PHE A 44 14.13 -7.07 -10.92
C PHE A 44 15.29 -8.06 -10.77
N ALA A 45 16.27 -7.71 -9.94
CA ALA A 45 17.43 -8.53 -9.64
C ALA A 45 17.07 -9.89 -9.02
N SER A 46 15.96 -9.97 -8.29
CA SER A 46 15.41 -11.25 -7.81
C SER A 46 14.92 -12.20 -8.91
N GLY A 47 14.95 -11.79 -10.18
CA GLY A 47 14.39 -12.53 -11.32
C GLY A 47 12.88 -12.38 -11.48
N ARG A 48 12.23 -11.59 -10.60
CA ARG A 48 10.79 -11.30 -10.66
C ARG A 48 10.48 -10.22 -11.69
N ALA A 49 9.20 -10.12 -12.02
CA ALA A 49 8.68 -9.06 -12.88
C ALA A 49 7.35 -8.51 -12.35
N LEU A 50 7.12 -7.22 -12.61
CA LEU A 50 5.89 -6.50 -12.29
C LEU A 50 5.39 -5.76 -13.52
N ARG A 51 4.10 -5.92 -13.84
CA ARG A 51 3.41 -5.14 -14.86
C ARG A 51 2.51 -4.12 -14.20
N VAL A 52 2.66 -2.86 -14.58
CA VAL A 52 1.98 -1.75 -13.90
C VAL A 52 1.90 -0.53 -14.82
N THR A 53 0.98 0.40 -14.56
CA THR A 53 0.90 1.65 -15.34
C THR A 53 2.00 2.63 -14.94
N LYS A 54 2.46 3.43 -15.92
CA LYS A 54 3.45 4.51 -15.69
C LYS A 54 3.02 5.50 -14.59
N SER A 55 1.72 5.70 -14.43
CA SER A 55 1.16 6.63 -13.43
C SER A 55 1.00 6.02 -12.05
N HIS A 56 1.19 4.72 -11.85
CA HIS A 56 0.98 4.10 -10.54
C HIS A 56 2.15 4.38 -9.60
N SER A 57 1.88 4.46 -8.30
CA SER A 57 2.91 4.67 -7.27
C SER A 57 3.33 3.36 -6.63
N LEU A 58 4.64 3.15 -6.54
CA LEU A 58 5.28 2.05 -5.81
C LEU A 58 6.20 2.64 -4.74
N LEU A 59 6.56 1.84 -3.73
CA LEU A 59 7.42 2.29 -2.64
C LEU A 59 8.90 2.07 -3.00
N SER A 60 9.62 3.14 -3.32
CA SER A 60 11.06 3.14 -3.64
C SER A 60 11.90 3.32 -2.38
N GLU A 61 13.12 2.79 -2.38
CA GLU A 61 14.09 2.97 -1.30
C GLU A 61 14.46 4.45 -1.09
N ASP A 62 14.96 5.11 -2.13
CA ASP A 62 15.54 6.46 -2.01
C ASP A 62 14.50 7.59 -1.84
N HIS A 63 13.28 7.37 -2.31
CA HIS A 63 12.29 8.44 -2.52
C HIS A 63 10.92 8.15 -1.91
N GLY A 64 10.75 6.97 -1.29
CA GLY A 64 9.44 6.53 -0.84
C GLY A 64 8.46 6.38 -2.01
N TRP A 65 7.21 6.80 -1.82
CA TRP A 65 6.16 6.67 -2.84
C TRP A 65 6.51 7.41 -4.13
N THR A 66 6.85 6.64 -5.17
CA THR A 66 7.35 7.14 -6.44
C THR A 66 6.51 6.58 -7.57
N THR A 67 6.12 7.44 -8.51
CA THR A 67 5.39 6.98 -9.69
C THR A 67 6.32 6.20 -10.61
N VAL A 68 5.79 5.16 -11.24
CA VAL A 68 6.57 4.27 -12.11
C VAL A 68 7.28 5.01 -13.24
N ARG A 69 6.69 6.07 -13.80
CA ARG A 69 7.33 6.96 -14.80
C ARG A 69 8.65 7.57 -14.33
N LYS A 70 8.83 7.75 -13.02
CA LYS A 70 10.03 8.33 -12.42
C LYS A 70 11.08 7.28 -12.04
N LEU A 71 10.72 6.00 -12.05
CA LEU A 71 11.66 4.93 -11.73
C LEU A 71 12.74 4.80 -12.81
N ARG A 72 13.93 4.38 -12.38
CA ARG A 72 15.11 4.19 -13.22
C ARG A 72 15.81 2.89 -12.87
N PHE A 73 16.62 2.41 -13.81
CA PHE A 73 17.57 1.33 -13.58
C PHE A 73 18.43 1.59 -12.33
N GLY A 74 18.70 0.54 -11.56
CA GLY A 74 19.52 0.61 -10.34
C GLY A 74 18.77 1.09 -9.09
N GLN A 75 17.55 1.63 -9.23
CA GLN A 75 16.72 1.92 -8.06
C GLN A 75 16.08 0.64 -7.54
N ALA A 76 15.78 0.59 -6.24
CA ALA A 76 15.14 -0.56 -5.63
C ALA A 76 13.73 -0.25 -5.10
N LEU A 77 12.84 -1.24 -5.22
CA LEU A 77 11.47 -1.15 -4.74
C LEU A 77 11.23 -2.07 -3.55
N LEU A 78 10.39 -1.63 -2.62
CA LEU A 78 10.00 -2.43 -1.48
C LEU A 78 9.17 -3.62 -1.93
N ARG A 79 9.66 -4.80 -1.56
CA ARG A 79 9.02 -6.09 -1.66
C ARG A 79 8.80 -6.63 -0.24
N ASN A 80 7.68 -7.30 0.00
CA ASN A 80 7.40 -7.99 1.25
C ASN A 80 6.86 -9.39 0.96
N ASP A 81 7.43 -10.40 1.60
CA ASP A 81 7.09 -11.82 1.45
C ASP A 81 6.48 -12.43 2.71
N HIS A 82 5.69 -11.63 3.44
CA HIS A 82 5.01 -11.94 4.71
C HIS A 82 5.90 -11.98 5.94
N LEU A 83 7.12 -12.50 5.81
CA LEU A 83 8.08 -12.61 6.91
C LEU A 83 8.93 -11.35 6.99
N ASP A 84 9.41 -10.87 5.86
CA ASP A 84 10.40 -9.80 5.82
C ASP A 84 10.08 -8.79 4.71
N SER A 85 10.78 -7.65 4.79
CA SER A 85 10.76 -6.63 3.75
C SER A 85 12.15 -6.47 3.16
N TYR A 86 12.22 -6.41 1.83
CA TYR A 86 13.47 -6.30 1.09
C TYR A 86 13.32 -5.27 -0.01
N PHE A 87 14.40 -4.57 -0.32
CA PHE A 87 14.48 -3.76 -1.52
C PHE A 87 15.02 -4.60 -2.67
N ASP A 88 14.29 -4.61 -3.77
CA ASP A 88 14.61 -5.40 -4.96
C ASP A 88 14.94 -4.46 -6.12
N GLU A 89 16.16 -4.56 -6.63
CA GLU A 89 16.74 -3.64 -7.61
C GLU A 89 16.11 -3.81 -8.98
N ILE A 90 15.81 -2.69 -9.65
CA ILE A 90 15.29 -2.63 -11.00
C ILE A 90 16.43 -2.83 -12.00
N LEU A 91 16.33 -3.91 -12.79
CA LEU A 91 17.28 -4.22 -13.86
C LEU A 91 16.79 -3.80 -15.24
N GLU A 92 15.48 -3.72 -15.45
CA GLU A 92 14.92 -3.37 -16.75
C GLU A 92 13.54 -2.73 -16.58
N ILE A 93 13.25 -1.71 -17.40
CA ILE A 93 11.91 -1.13 -17.55
C ILE A 93 11.60 -1.11 -19.04
N THR A 94 10.61 -1.90 -19.45
CA THR A 94 10.21 -2.05 -20.86
C THR A 94 8.81 -1.48 -21.04
N GLU A 95 8.61 -0.63 -22.05
CA GLU A 95 7.26 -0.21 -22.43
C GLU A 95 6.52 -1.35 -23.13
N CYS A 96 5.23 -1.51 -22.83
CA CYS A 96 4.39 -2.56 -23.39
C CYS A 96 3.15 -1.97 -24.06
N GLU A 97 2.41 -2.84 -24.75
CA GLU A 97 1.10 -2.49 -25.29
C GLU A 97 0.12 -2.06 -24.20
N ARG A 98 -0.92 -1.32 -24.62
CA ARG A 98 -1.99 -0.92 -23.73
C ARG A 98 -2.88 -2.10 -23.42
N GLU A 99 -3.28 -2.25 -22.16
CA GLU A 99 -4.18 -3.32 -21.74
C GLU A 99 -5.19 -2.83 -20.68
N PRO A 100 -6.27 -3.60 -20.41
CA PRO A 100 -7.17 -3.30 -19.30
C PRO A 100 -6.43 -3.33 -17.97
N VAL A 101 -6.57 -2.25 -17.20
CA VAL A 101 -5.88 -2.10 -15.92
C VAL A 101 -6.86 -2.03 -14.77
N TYR A 102 -6.37 -2.48 -13.62
CA TYR A 102 -7.18 -2.60 -12.43
C TYR A 102 -6.50 -1.90 -11.27
N ASN A 103 -7.29 -1.37 -10.36
CA ASN A 103 -6.83 -0.78 -9.12
C ASN A 103 -7.78 -1.15 -7.98
N LEU A 104 -7.25 -1.21 -6.77
CA LEU A 104 -8.01 -1.53 -5.57
C LEU A 104 -8.05 -0.33 -4.64
N VAL A 105 -9.24 -0.04 -4.11
CA VAL A 105 -9.39 0.80 -2.92
C VAL A 105 -9.56 -0.14 -1.73
N VAL A 106 -8.58 -0.15 -0.85
CA VAL A 106 -8.57 -0.97 0.37
C VAL A 106 -8.82 -0.11 1.61
N ASP A 107 -9.33 -0.73 2.66
CA ASP A 107 -9.51 -0.06 3.94
C ASP A 107 -8.18 0.35 4.59
N LYS A 108 -8.22 1.37 5.44
CA LYS A 108 -7.15 1.83 6.35
C LYS A 108 -5.86 2.31 5.68
N ASN A 109 -5.09 1.39 5.13
CA ASN A 109 -3.68 1.63 4.77
C ASN A 109 -3.51 2.18 3.35
N PHE A 110 -4.54 2.06 2.50
CA PHE A 110 -4.51 2.46 1.08
C PHE A 110 -3.32 1.90 0.30
N THR A 111 -2.80 0.75 0.73
CA THR A 111 -1.72 0.01 0.07
C THR A 111 -2.12 -1.45 -0.07
N PHE A 112 -1.63 -2.13 -1.08
CA PHE A 112 -1.83 -3.57 -1.21
C PHE A 112 -0.63 -4.23 -1.88
N LEU A 113 -0.41 -5.50 -1.57
CA LEU A 113 0.60 -6.29 -2.24
C LEU A 113 0.12 -6.72 -3.62
N VAL A 114 0.98 -6.52 -4.62
CA VAL A 114 0.79 -6.99 -5.98
C VAL A 114 1.67 -8.20 -6.27
N GLN A 115 1.56 -8.73 -7.49
CA GLN A 115 2.39 -9.84 -7.95
C GLN A 115 3.87 -9.60 -7.65
N GLY A 116 4.56 -10.62 -7.16
CA GLY A 116 5.96 -10.52 -6.75
C GLY A 116 6.18 -9.92 -5.36
N GLY A 117 5.12 -9.54 -4.63
CA GLY A 117 5.20 -9.04 -3.26
C GLY A 117 5.50 -7.54 -3.16
N TYR A 118 5.43 -6.81 -4.28
CA TYR A 118 5.67 -5.36 -4.26
C TYR A 118 4.50 -4.60 -3.65
N VAL A 119 4.80 -3.45 -3.03
CA VAL A 119 3.78 -2.62 -2.39
C VAL A 119 3.28 -1.56 -3.37
N ALA A 120 2.00 -1.67 -3.73
CA ALA A 120 1.29 -0.74 -4.58
C ALA A 120 0.36 0.16 -3.76
N HIS A 121 0.16 1.39 -4.22
CA HIS A 121 -0.74 2.34 -3.57
C HIS A 121 -2.12 2.35 -4.24
N SER A 122 -3.20 2.42 -3.45
CA SER A 122 -4.59 2.49 -3.92
C SER A 122 -4.91 3.74 -4.75
N PHE A 123 -4.03 4.74 -4.78
CA PHE A 123 -4.19 5.95 -5.59
C PHE A 123 -2.98 6.14 -6.50
N THR A 124 -3.23 6.34 -7.79
CA THR A 124 -2.23 6.47 -8.85
C THR A 124 -1.36 7.71 -8.67
N VAL A 125 -1.97 8.86 -8.37
CA VAL A 125 -1.21 10.05 -7.95
C VAL A 125 -1.17 10.05 -6.43
N ALA A 126 0.04 9.98 -5.86
CA ALA A 126 0.23 10.25 -4.44
C ALA A 126 -0.29 11.66 -4.15
N ARG A 127 -1.52 11.78 -3.66
CA ARG A 127 -1.98 12.98 -2.97
C ARG A 127 -1.34 12.95 -1.60
N ALA A 128 -0.02 13.20 -1.54
CA ALA A 128 0.75 13.33 -0.32
C ALA A 128 0.06 14.20 0.77
N PRO A 129 -0.70 15.28 0.44
CA PRO A 129 -1.44 16.03 1.45
C PRO A 129 -2.56 15.21 2.11
N ARG A 130 -3.23 14.34 1.36
CA ARG A 130 -4.40 13.60 1.84
C ARG A 130 -3.99 12.45 2.77
N VAL A 131 -2.93 11.72 2.43
CA VAL A 131 -2.36 10.68 3.31
C VAL A 131 -1.84 11.32 4.59
N PHE A 132 -1.22 12.50 4.53
CA PHE A 132 -0.78 13.22 5.73
C PHE A 132 -1.96 13.61 6.64
N ILE A 133 -3.05 14.13 6.07
CA ILE A 133 -4.28 14.45 6.81
C ILE A 133 -4.89 13.19 7.43
N GLU A 134 -5.06 12.12 6.66
CA GLU A 134 -5.69 10.88 7.13
C GLU A 134 -4.83 10.16 8.20
N THR A 135 -3.50 10.19 8.07
CA THR A 135 -2.58 9.63 9.08
C THR A 135 -2.57 10.48 10.36
N THR A 136 -2.67 11.81 10.23
CA THR A 136 -2.71 12.72 11.39
C THR A 136 -4.04 12.58 12.14
N ILE A 137 -5.17 12.47 11.42
CA ILE A 137 -6.49 12.22 12.01
C ILE A 137 -6.49 10.87 12.74
N SER A 138 -6.00 9.80 12.11
CA SER A 138 -5.93 8.48 12.76
C SER A 138 -5.05 8.48 14.02
N ARG A 139 -3.93 9.22 14.01
CA ARG A 139 -3.05 9.42 15.19
C ARG A 139 -3.71 10.26 16.29
N LEU A 140 -4.55 11.22 15.93
CA LEU A 140 -5.33 12.02 16.89
C LEU A 140 -6.46 11.19 17.50
N GLU A 141 -7.17 10.40 16.70
CA GLU A 141 -8.25 9.51 17.17
C GLU A 141 -7.73 8.41 18.10
N SER A 142 -6.57 7.83 17.80
CA SER A 142 -5.92 6.84 18.69
C SER A 142 -5.40 7.46 19.99
N ARG A 143 -4.92 8.72 19.96
CA ARG A 143 -4.56 9.47 21.18
C ARG A 143 -5.79 9.87 22.00
N LEU A 144 -6.87 10.32 21.37
CA LEU A 144 -8.13 10.66 22.03
C LEU A 144 -8.82 9.41 22.62
N GLY A 145 -8.75 8.27 21.92
CA GLY A 145 -9.19 6.98 22.44
C GLY A 145 -8.38 6.52 23.64
N LEU A 146 -7.06 6.74 23.66
CA LEU A 146 -6.22 6.48 24.82
C LEU A 146 -6.57 7.39 26.01
N VAL A 147 -6.79 8.69 25.77
CA VAL A 147 -7.19 9.65 26.81
C VAL A 147 -8.57 9.30 27.38
N ALA A 148 -9.52 8.88 26.55
CA ALA A 148 -10.82 8.39 27.01
C ALA A 148 -10.70 7.10 27.85
N LEU A 149 -9.80 6.18 27.47
CA LEU A 149 -9.50 4.97 28.23
C LEU A 149 -8.86 5.30 29.59
N PHE A 150 -7.93 6.27 29.64
CA PHE A 150 -7.27 6.74 30.86
C PHE A 150 -8.25 7.48 31.80
N ALA A 151 -9.15 8.30 31.24
CA ALA A 151 -10.19 8.98 32.02
C ALA A 151 -11.19 7.99 32.62
N SER A 152 -11.59 6.97 31.86
CA SER A 152 -12.46 5.89 32.36
C SER A 152 -11.75 5.01 33.40
N LEU A 153 -10.43 4.80 33.28
CA LEU A 153 -9.66 4.07 34.29
C LEU A 153 -9.53 4.87 35.58
N GLN A 154 -9.25 6.18 35.50
CA GLN A 154 -9.18 7.05 36.68
C GLN A 154 -10.53 7.16 37.40
N GLN A 155 -11.65 7.28 36.68
CA GLN A 155 -12.98 7.25 37.29
C GLN A 155 -13.28 5.93 38.00
N ARG A 156 -12.92 4.78 37.42
CA ARG A 156 -13.10 3.47 38.06
C ARG A 156 -12.21 3.28 39.29
N LEU A 157 -10.97 3.76 39.25
CA LEU A 157 -10.05 3.69 40.40
C LEU A 157 -10.50 4.62 41.55
N SER A 158 -11.13 5.76 41.25
CA SER A 158 -11.70 6.66 42.28
C SER A 158 -12.97 6.15 42.95
N PHE A 159 -13.61 5.11 42.39
CA PHE A 159 -14.84 4.50 42.94
C PHE A 159 -14.57 3.29 43.83
N VAL A 160 -13.40 2.65 43.70
CA VAL A 160 -12.98 1.49 44.52
C VAL A 160 -12.27 1.92 45.82
N ALA A 161 -11.93 3.21 45.95
CA ALA A 161 -11.25 3.80 47.11
C ALA A 161 -12.21 4.46 48.12
N LYS A 162 -13.49 4.08 48.16
CA LYS A 162 -14.47 4.50 49.16
C LYS A 162 -15.03 3.31 49.92
#